data_AF-A0A7X8AI28-F1
#
_entry.id   AF-A0A7X8AI28-F1
#
_cell.length_a   1.000
_cell.length_b   1.000
_cell.length_c   1.000
_cell.angle_alpha   90.00
_cell.angle_beta   90.00
_cell.angle_gamma   90.00
#
_symmetry.space_group_name_H-M   'P 1'
#
loop_
_entity.id
_entity.type
_entity.pdbx_description
1 polymer ?
#
loop_
_entity_poly.entity_id
_entity_poly.type
_entity_poly.pdbx_seq_one_letter_code
_entity_poly.pdbx_strand_id
1 'polypeptide(L)'
;KLTICKSVLDLDYLINVPVLKAHCQTKLTCALKNLKGCIPDSEKRRFHSQGLHRPIAALNVAIKTDLVVVDGMCGDLTFEEGGNPVPMNRIMVGYDPVLIDAYGAELIGLNPHSIKYITLAEEYGVGSTDVDKAEIIELGHRQAGQPILASPLAHRLSSYIDARSACSVCYGSLIHALARLQDEGLLKALSKKNLKIKIGQGFRNKKEEGIGVGNCTAGIRHNLPGCPPKAKDIVEYIRNELCKININ
;
A
#
# COMPACT_ATOMS: atom_id res chain seq x y z
N LYS A 1 -16.92 -25.02 10.40
CA LYS A 1 -15.98 -26.06 9.95
C LYS A 1 -15.34 -25.61 8.64
N LEU A 2 -14.04 -25.34 8.61
CA LEU A 2 -13.27 -24.95 7.41
C LEU A 2 -12.80 -26.19 6.64
N THR A 3 -12.76 -26.12 5.31
CA THR A 3 -12.20 -27.19 4.47
C THR A 3 -10.84 -26.72 3.93
N ILE A 4 -9.77 -27.45 4.24
CA ILE A 4 -8.39 -27.06 3.93
C ILE A 4 -7.70 -28.23 3.21
N CYS A 5 -6.80 -27.93 2.27
CA CYS A 5 -5.96 -28.93 1.62
C CYS A 5 -5.01 -29.57 2.64
N LYS A 6 -5.07 -30.91 2.79
CA LYS A 6 -4.29 -31.63 3.81
C LYS A 6 -2.79 -31.37 3.73
N SER A 7 -2.24 -31.26 2.52
CA SER A 7 -0.81 -31.03 2.30
C SER A 7 -0.25 -29.81 3.00
N VAL A 8 -1.06 -28.78 3.27
CA VAL A 8 -0.63 -27.56 3.98
C VAL A 8 -0.52 -27.79 5.49
N LEU A 9 -1.28 -28.74 6.04
CA LEU A 9 -1.25 -29.09 7.46
C LEU A 9 -0.10 -30.04 7.81
N ASP A 10 0.44 -30.74 6.82
CA ASP A 10 1.54 -31.70 6.97
C ASP A 10 2.92 -31.02 6.78
N LEU A 11 2.98 -29.68 6.65
CA LEU A 11 4.23 -28.93 6.46
C LEU A 11 4.93 -28.64 7.78
N ASP A 12 6.25 -28.78 7.79
CA ASP A 12 7.09 -28.33 8.91
C ASP A 12 7.29 -26.80 8.93
N TYR A 13 7.24 -26.17 7.75
CA TYR A 13 7.47 -24.74 7.58
C TYR A 13 6.76 -24.21 6.34
N LEU A 14 5.95 -23.15 6.49
CA LEU A 14 5.22 -22.51 5.39
C LEU A 14 5.80 -21.13 5.04
N ILE A 15 6.34 -21.02 3.82
CA ILE A 15 6.71 -19.74 3.20
C ILE A 15 5.56 -19.27 2.30
N ASN A 16 4.94 -18.15 2.66
CA ASN A 16 3.85 -17.53 1.93
C ASN A 16 4.38 -16.40 1.05
N VAL A 17 4.18 -16.49 -0.27
CA VAL A 17 4.73 -15.53 -1.25
C VAL A 17 3.61 -14.77 -1.97
N PRO A 18 2.92 -13.82 -1.30
CA PRO A 18 1.83 -13.07 -1.91
C PRO A 18 2.35 -11.95 -2.83
N VAL A 19 1.55 -11.57 -3.82
CA VAL A 19 1.72 -10.31 -4.56
C VAL A 19 0.90 -9.22 -3.88
N LEU A 20 1.51 -8.05 -3.63
CA LEU A 20 0.82 -6.88 -3.08
C LEU A 20 -0.07 -6.25 -4.15
N LYS A 21 -1.39 -6.32 -3.98
CA LYS A 21 -2.35 -5.68 -4.90
C LYS A 21 -3.63 -5.18 -4.21
N ALA A 22 -4.33 -4.23 -4.82
CA ALA A 22 -5.66 -3.82 -4.37
C ALA A 22 -6.74 -4.84 -4.77
N HIS A 23 -7.92 -4.71 -4.17
CA HIS A 23 -9.06 -5.58 -4.48
C HIS A 23 -10.40 -4.88 -4.18
N CYS A 24 -11.42 -5.03 -5.03
CA CYS A 24 -12.69 -4.32 -4.87
C CYS A 24 -13.42 -4.65 -3.55
N GLN A 25 -13.63 -5.94 -3.24
CA GLN A 25 -14.40 -6.38 -2.08
C GLN A 25 -13.60 -6.32 -0.77
N THR A 26 -12.31 -6.68 -0.82
CA THR A 26 -11.48 -6.82 0.37
C THR A 26 -10.50 -5.68 0.57
N LYS A 27 -10.48 -4.69 -0.33
CA LYS A 27 -9.55 -3.55 -0.43
C LYS A 27 -8.10 -3.91 -0.75
N LEU A 28 -7.59 -4.99 -0.15
CA LEU A 28 -6.21 -5.45 -0.27
C LEU A 28 -6.16 -6.97 -0.52
N THR A 29 -5.23 -7.39 -1.37
CA THR A 29 -4.68 -8.74 -1.36
C THR A 29 -3.25 -8.68 -0.85
N CYS A 30 -2.98 -9.35 0.26
CA CYS A 30 -1.63 -9.69 0.70
C CYS A 30 -1.69 -11.00 1.54
N ALA A 31 -0.71 -11.25 2.41
CA ALA A 31 -0.41 -12.53 3.06
C ALA A 31 -1.64 -13.30 3.53
N LEU A 32 -2.54 -12.64 4.28
CA LEU A 32 -3.71 -13.31 4.87
C LEU A 32 -4.67 -13.86 3.80
N LYS A 33 -4.88 -13.10 2.72
CA LYS A 33 -5.78 -13.50 1.63
C LYS A 33 -5.14 -14.55 0.71
N ASN A 34 -3.82 -14.62 0.65
CA ASN A 34 -3.09 -15.55 -0.22
C ASN A 34 -3.33 -17.02 0.17
N LEU A 35 -3.59 -17.29 1.44
CA LEU A 35 -3.94 -18.63 1.93
C LEU A 35 -5.26 -19.17 1.36
N LYS A 36 -6.08 -18.34 0.69
CA LYS A 36 -7.20 -18.87 -0.12
C LYS A 36 -6.74 -19.81 -1.24
N GLY A 37 -5.45 -19.83 -1.60
CA GLY A 37 -4.87 -20.85 -2.48
C GLY A 37 -4.83 -22.25 -1.85
N CYS A 38 -4.86 -22.35 -0.52
CA CYS A 38 -4.73 -23.58 0.27
C CYS A 38 -6.08 -24.27 0.56
N ILE A 39 -7.16 -23.80 -0.06
CA ILE A 39 -8.52 -24.34 0.14
C ILE A 39 -9.11 -24.81 -1.21
N PRO A 40 -9.99 -25.83 -1.23
CA PRO A 40 -10.60 -26.31 -2.46
C PRO A 40 -11.57 -25.27 -3.06
N ASP A 41 -11.87 -25.39 -4.35
CA ASP A 41 -12.72 -24.42 -5.06
C ASP A 41 -14.15 -24.34 -4.51
N SER A 42 -14.68 -25.45 -4.01
CA SER A 42 -15.97 -25.48 -3.30
C SER A 42 -15.97 -24.56 -2.07
N GLU A 43 -14.87 -24.57 -1.31
CA GLU A 43 -14.68 -23.72 -0.15
C GLU A 43 -14.46 -22.25 -0.56
N LYS A 44 -13.70 -21.99 -1.63
CA LYS A 44 -13.53 -20.63 -2.18
C LYS A 44 -14.89 -20.02 -2.53
N ARG A 45 -15.79 -20.77 -3.19
CA ARG A 45 -17.15 -20.31 -3.52
C ARG A 45 -17.97 -20.04 -2.26
N ARG A 46 -17.86 -20.92 -1.24
CA ARG A 46 -18.55 -20.74 0.04
C ARG A 46 -18.14 -19.45 0.76
N PHE A 47 -16.87 -19.05 0.68
CA PHE A 47 -16.39 -17.78 1.23
C PHE A 47 -17.10 -16.57 0.59
N HIS A 48 -17.38 -16.62 -0.72
CA HIS A 48 -18.12 -15.52 -1.38
C HIS A 48 -19.56 -15.44 -0.86
N SER A 49 -20.22 -16.56 -0.60
CA SER A 49 -21.58 -16.58 -0.04
C SER A 49 -21.67 -16.10 1.41
N GLN A 50 -20.61 -16.29 2.21
CA GLN A 50 -20.57 -15.93 3.63
C GLN A 50 -20.00 -14.52 3.90
N GLY A 51 -19.51 -13.85 2.85
CA GLY A 51 -18.65 -12.67 2.97
C GLY A 51 -17.20 -13.06 3.23
N LEU A 52 -16.27 -12.37 2.58
CA LEU A 52 -14.87 -12.79 2.52
C LEU A 52 -14.09 -12.58 3.82
N HIS A 53 -14.44 -11.59 4.63
CA HIS A 53 -13.55 -11.12 5.69
C HIS A 53 -13.35 -12.12 6.83
N ARG A 54 -14.45 -12.61 7.41
CA ARG A 54 -14.41 -13.53 8.55
C ARG A 54 -13.80 -14.89 8.18
N PRO A 55 -14.14 -15.52 7.04
CA PRO A 55 -13.49 -16.75 6.62
C PRO A 55 -12.00 -16.59 6.32
N ILE A 56 -11.56 -15.45 5.76
CA ILE A 56 -10.12 -15.17 5.57
C ILE A 56 -9.40 -15.08 6.91
N ALA A 57 -9.93 -14.34 7.87
CA ALA A 57 -9.33 -14.23 9.21
C ALA A 57 -9.26 -15.60 9.89
N ALA A 58 -10.35 -16.37 9.87
CA ALA A 58 -10.40 -17.72 10.45
C ALA A 58 -9.45 -18.71 9.76
N LEU A 59 -9.22 -18.56 8.45
CA LEU A 59 -8.27 -19.39 7.71
C LEU A 59 -6.84 -19.22 8.21
N ASN A 60 -6.45 -18.00 8.60
CA ASN A 60 -5.12 -17.71 9.13
C ASN A 60 -4.92 -18.17 10.58
N VAL A 61 -6.01 -18.47 11.30
CA VAL A 61 -5.93 -19.21 12.58
C VAL A 61 -5.66 -20.69 12.32
N ALA A 62 -6.27 -21.25 11.26
CA ALA A 62 -6.16 -22.67 10.95
C ALA A 62 -4.87 -23.04 10.21
N ILE A 63 -4.28 -22.11 9.46
CA ILE A 63 -3.03 -22.29 8.72
C ILE A 63 -2.02 -21.28 9.26
N LYS A 64 -1.06 -21.77 10.03
CA LYS A 64 0.06 -20.96 10.50
C LYS A 64 1.02 -20.69 9.33
N THR A 65 1.33 -19.43 9.10
CA THR A 65 2.41 -19.01 8.20
C THR A 65 3.67 -18.76 9.02
N ASP A 66 4.80 -19.32 8.61
CA ASP A 66 6.06 -19.14 9.35
C ASP A 66 6.91 -18.02 8.76
N LEU A 67 6.84 -17.78 7.44
CA LEU A 67 7.51 -16.66 6.78
C LEU A 67 6.64 -16.10 5.66
N VAL A 68 6.57 -14.78 5.58
CA VAL A 68 5.94 -14.08 4.45
C VAL A 68 7.01 -13.37 3.63
N VAL A 69 6.98 -13.56 2.32
CA VAL A 69 7.82 -12.85 1.34
C VAL A 69 6.91 -12.19 0.32
N VAL A 70 6.61 -10.91 0.51
CA VAL A 70 5.70 -10.18 -0.37
C VAL A 70 6.43 -9.64 -1.59
N ASP A 71 5.92 -9.99 -2.77
CA ASP A 71 6.27 -9.33 -4.02
C ASP A 71 5.51 -7.99 -4.13
N GLY A 72 6.25 -6.90 -3.92
CA GLY A 72 5.80 -5.53 -4.13
C GLY A 72 6.59 -4.85 -5.25
N MET A 73 6.99 -5.57 -6.29
CA MET A 73 7.76 -4.97 -7.39
C MET A 73 6.88 -4.08 -8.27
N CYS A 74 5.74 -4.61 -8.74
CA CYS A 74 4.88 -3.93 -9.72
C CYS A 74 3.40 -4.33 -9.53
N GLY A 75 2.83 -3.94 -8.37
CA GLY A 75 1.44 -4.26 -8.03
C GLY A 75 0.42 -3.43 -8.81
N ASP A 76 -0.76 -4.00 -9.06
CA ASP A 76 -1.94 -3.23 -9.44
C ASP A 76 -2.70 -2.80 -8.19
N LEU A 77 -2.81 -1.49 -8.00
CA LEU A 77 -3.34 -0.92 -6.77
C LEU A 77 -4.70 -0.25 -6.98
N THR A 78 -5.34 -0.55 -8.10
CA THR A 78 -6.63 0.01 -8.54
C THR A 78 -7.72 -1.03 -8.70
N PHE A 79 -7.40 -2.23 -9.21
CA PHE A 79 -8.41 -3.24 -9.55
C PHE A 79 -7.88 -4.67 -9.46
N GLU A 80 -8.70 -5.63 -9.03
CA GLU A 80 -8.24 -7.01 -8.80
C GLU A 80 -7.85 -7.78 -10.06
N GLU A 81 -8.42 -7.42 -11.22
CA GLU A 81 -8.13 -8.03 -12.53
C GLU A 81 -6.87 -7.43 -13.19
N GLY A 82 -6.31 -6.36 -12.62
CA GLY A 82 -5.17 -5.66 -13.20
C GLY A 82 -5.57 -4.48 -14.11
N GLY A 83 -4.57 -3.90 -14.80
CA GLY A 83 -4.71 -2.80 -15.75
C GLY A 83 -3.96 -1.51 -15.42
N ASN A 84 -3.61 -1.27 -14.16
CA ASN A 84 -2.81 -0.12 -13.71
C ASN A 84 -1.63 -0.50 -12.80
N PRO A 85 -0.64 -1.26 -13.31
CA PRO A 85 0.57 -1.56 -12.54
C PRO A 85 1.35 -0.28 -12.22
N VAL A 86 1.87 -0.20 -11.00
CA VAL A 86 2.78 0.88 -10.57
C VAL A 86 4.04 0.25 -10.00
N PRO A 87 5.22 0.52 -10.58
CA PRO A 87 6.48 0.02 -10.06
C PRO A 87 6.78 0.62 -8.68
N MET A 88 6.84 -0.25 -7.68
CA MET A 88 7.30 0.07 -6.33
C MET A 88 8.73 -0.43 -6.10
N ASN A 89 9.16 -1.50 -6.80
CA ASN A 89 10.49 -2.11 -6.71
C ASN A 89 10.88 -2.49 -5.27
N ARG A 90 9.96 -3.15 -4.54
CA ARG A 90 10.20 -3.58 -3.15
C ARG A 90 9.84 -5.05 -2.96
N ILE A 91 10.58 -5.69 -2.06
CA ILE A 91 10.21 -6.97 -1.46
C ILE A 91 10.07 -6.72 0.04
N MET A 92 9.02 -7.26 0.65
CA MET A 92 8.84 -7.21 2.11
C MET A 92 8.97 -8.62 2.67
N VAL A 93 9.68 -8.76 3.78
CA VAL A 93 9.87 -10.05 4.43
C VAL A 93 9.54 -9.89 5.91
N GLY A 94 8.77 -10.83 6.46
CA GLY A 94 8.43 -10.81 7.88
C GLY A 94 7.74 -12.07 8.35
N TYR A 95 7.60 -12.20 9.67
CA TYR A 95 7.05 -13.37 10.34
C TYR A 95 5.59 -13.20 10.74
N ASP A 96 5.15 -11.97 11.01
CA ASP A 96 3.76 -11.67 11.36
C ASP A 96 2.96 -11.33 10.09
N PRO A 97 2.00 -12.18 9.66
CA PRO A 97 1.23 -11.94 8.44
C PRO A 97 0.22 -10.81 8.58
N VAL A 98 -0.26 -10.50 9.80
CA VAL A 98 -1.18 -9.38 10.05
C VAL A 98 -0.40 -8.07 9.94
N LEU A 99 0.79 -8.02 10.51
CA LEU A 99 1.66 -6.84 10.49
C LEU A 99 2.13 -6.53 9.07
N ILE A 100 2.47 -7.57 8.29
CA ILE A 100 2.83 -7.43 6.87
C ILE A 100 1.64 -6.89 6.06
N ASP A 101 0.43 -7.40 6.26
CA ASP A 101 -0.76 -6.89 5.57
C ASP A 101 -1.08 -5.46 6.00
N ALA A 102 -0.90 -5.12 7.28
CA ALA A 102 -1.11 -3.78 7.80
C ALA A 102 -0.11 -2.78 7.19
N TYR A 103 1.18 -3.12 7.20
CA TYR A 103 2.22 -2.31 6.56
C TYR A 103 1.98 -2.18 5.05
N GLY A 104 1.64 -3.28 4.37
CA GLY A 104 1.28 -3.29 2.96
C GLY A 104 0.09 -2.39 2.64
N ALA A 105 -0.92 -2.33 3.51
CA ALA A 105 -2.05 -1.41 3.38
C ALA A 105 -1.60 0.06 3.41
N GLU A 106 -0.75 0.43 4.38
CA GLU A 106 -0.24 1.81 4.50
C GLU A 106 0.62 2.22 3.30
N LEU A 107 1.41 1.30 2.77
CA LEU A 107 2.24 1.53 1.59
C LEU A 107 1.41 1.92 0.36
N ILE A 108 0.18 1.42 0.24
CA ILE A 108 -0.72 1.67 -0.90
C ILE A 108 -1.82 2.69 -0.58
N GLY A 109 -1.72 3.36 0.57
CA GLY A 109 -2.58 4.46 0.95
C GLY A 109 -3.90 4.04 1.58
N LEU A 110 -3.97 2.83 2.14
CA LEU A 110 -5.14 2.34 2.85
C LEU A 110 -4.91 2.40 4.37
N ASN A 111 -5.99 2.66 5.11
CA ASN A 111 -5.98 2.48 6.56
C ASN A 111 -6.16 0.97 6.88
N PRO A 112 -5.20 0.32 7.57
CA PRO A 112 -5.29 -1.11 7.89
C PRO A 112 -6.53 -1.46 8.72
N HIS A 113 -6.93 -0.59 9.66
CA HIS A 113 -8.15 -0.79 10.45
C HIS A 113 -9.45 -0.69 9.64
N SER A 114 -9.39 -0.16 8.41
CA SER A 114 -10.53 -0.15 7.50
C SER A 114 -10.69 -1.46 6.72
N ILE A 115 -9.73 -2.39 6.83
CA ILE A 115 -9.71 -3.67 6.12
C ILE A 115 -10.13 -4.77 7.09
N LYS A 116 -11.40 -5.14 7.03
CA LYS A 116 -12.04 -5.95 8.08
C LYS A 116 -11.44 -7.36 8.29
N TYR A 117 -10.77 -7.94 7.29
CA TYR A 117 -10.12 -9.25 7.52
C TYR A 117 -8.81 -9.13 8.31
N ILE A 118 -8.13 -7.98 8.23
CA ILE A 118 -6.90 -7.71 8.97
C ILE A 118 -7.25 -7.54 10.46
N THR A 119 -8.24 -6.69 10.77
CA THR A 119 -8.66 -6.45 12.16
C THR A 119 -9.22 -7.72 12.81
N LEU A 120 -10.01 -8.51 12.07
CA LEU A 120 -10.50 -9.80 12.57
C LEU A 120 -9.36 -10.80 12.82
N ALA A 121 -8.30 -10.81 12.00
CA ALA A 121 -7.17 -11.71 12.20
C ALA A 121 -6.37 -11.33 13.46
N GLU A 122 -6.19 -10.03 13.72
CA GLU A 122 -5.64 -9.54 14.99
C GLU A 122 -6.51 -9.93 16.19
N GLU A 123 -7.84 -9.71 16.11
CA GLU A 123 -8.80 -10.12 17.15
C GLU A 123 -8.74 -11.62 17.42
N TYR A 124 -8.40 -12.43 16.40
CA TYR A 124 -8.26 -13.88 16.53
C TYR A 124 -6.86 -14.32 17.00
N GLY A 125 -5.97 -13.38 17.29
CA GLY A 125 -4.63 -13.64 17.82
C GLY A 125 -3.62 -14.13 16.78
N VAL A 126 -3.85 -13.87 15.48
CA VAL A 126 -2.93 -14.26 14.40
C VAL A 126 -1.65 -13.41 14.40
N GLY A 127 -1.76 -12.13 14.77
CA GLY A 127 -0.68 -11.14 14.70
C GLY A 127 -1.16 -9.76 15.11
N SER A 128 -0.40 -8.71 14.82
CA SER A 128 -0.72 -7.33 15.21
C SER A 128 -0.86 -6.36 14.04
N THR A 129 -1.76 -5.39 14.16
CA THR A 129 -1.90 -4.24 13.24
C THR A 129 -1.06 -3.03 13.63
N ASP A 130 -0.34 -3.10 14.76
CA ASP A 130 0.46 -1.99 15.30
C ASP A 130 1.79 -1.83 14.55
N VAL A 131 1.73 -1.15 13.41
CA VAL A 131 2.89 -0.83 12.57
C VAL A 131 3.87 0.10 13.27
N ASP A 132 3.40 0.95 14.20
CA ASP A 132 4.25 1.94 14.87
C ASP A 132 5.21 1.30 15.88
N LYS A 133 4.82 0.15 16.45
CA LYS A 133 5.70 -0.66 17.31
C LYS A 133 6.57 -1.66 16.55
N ALA A 134 6.43 -1.77 15.24
CA ALA A 134 7.19 -2.72 14.44
C ALA A 134 8.65 -2.29 14.28
N GLU A 135 9.57 -3.26 14.36
CA GLU A 135 10.94 -3.06 13.91
C GLU A 135 11.02 -3.24 12.40
N ILE A 136 11.18 -2.13 11.66
CA ILE A 136 11.24 -2.12 10.20
C ILE A 136 12.64 -1.71 9.76
N ILE A 137 13.37 -2.66 9.17
CA ILE A 137 14.70 -2.44 8.62
C ILE A 137 14.60 -2.36 7.10
N GLU A 138 14.98 -1.22 6.53
CA GLU A 138 15.03 -1.05 5.07
C GLU A 138 16.45 -1.32 4.54
N LEU A 139 16.56 -2.25 3.60
CA LEU A 139 17.82 -2.65 2.97
C LEU A 139 17.87 -2.23 1.49
N GLY A 140 19.08 -1.93 0.99
CA GLY A 140 19.36 -1.67 -0.42
C GLY A 140 19.57 -0.20 -0.80
N HIS A 141 20.22 0.03 -1.95
CA HIS A 141 20.48 1.37 -2.49
C HIS A 141 19.32 1.87 -3.35
N ARG A 142 18.86 3.08 -3.04
CA ARG A 142 17.79 3.76 -3.78
C ARG A 142 18.39 4.44 -5.01
N GLN A 143 18.19 3.89 -6.19
CA GLN A 143 18.57 4.58 -7.43
C GLN A 143 17.56 5.68 -7.75
N ALA A 144 18.06 6.90 -7.95
CA ALA A 144 17.31 7.94 -8.64
C ALA A 144 17.25 7.55 -10.12
N GLY A 145 16.04 7.49 -10.68
CA GLY A 145 15.79 7.13 -12.07
C GLY A 145 14.41 7.60 -12.47
N GLN A 146 14.13 7.74 -13.76
CA GLN A 146 12.79 8.11 -14.20
C GLN A 146 11.79 7.03 -13.76
N PRO A 147 10.70 7.39 -13.07
CA PRO A 147 9.64 6.45 -12.75
C PRO A 147 9.06 5.90 -14.05
N ILE A 148 9.06 4.57 -14.21
CA ILE A 148 8.36 3.93 -15.33
C ILE A 148 6.88 4.01 -15.02
N LEU A 149 6.17 4.89 -15.72
CA LEU A 149 4.72 4.98 -15.66
C LEU A 149 4.15 3.87 -16.56
N ALA A 150 3.66 2.80 -15.94
CA ALA A 150 3.18 1.62 -16.67
C ALA A 150 1.67 1.65 -16.95
N SER A 151 0.94 2.71 -16.59
CA SER A 151 -0.52 2.76 -16.74
C SER A 151 -1.09 4.13 -17.13
N PRO A 152 -2.24 4.16 -17.85
CA PRO A 152 -2.92 5.41 -18.20
C PRO A 152 -3.32 6.23 -16.97
N LEU A 153 -3.73 5.58 -15.88
CA LEU A 153 -4.03 6.27 -14.64
C LEU A 153 -2.79 6.94 -14.07
N ALA A 154 -1.66 6.24 -13.99
CA ALA A 154 -0.42 6.81 -13.46
C ALA A 154 0.06 7.99 -14.33
N HIS A 155 -0.09 7.89 -15.66
CA HIS A 155 0.16 9.01 -16.57
C HIS A 155 -0.75 10.21 -16.26
N ARG A 156 -2.05 10.00 -16.07
CA ARG A 156 -2.96 11.09 -15.70
C ARG A 156 -2.59 11.73 -14.36
N LEU A 157 -2.29 10.92 -13.35
CA LEU A 157 -1.92 11.39 -12.01
C LEU A 157 -0.57 12.12 -12.01
N SER A 158 0.34 11.78 -12.93
CA SER A 158 1.63 12.49 -13.10
C SER A 158 1.48 13.98 -13.40
N SER A 159 0.35 14.41 -13.99
CA SER A 159 0.08 15.82 -14.28
C SER A 159 0.00 16.71 -13.02
N TYR A 160 -0.29 16.11 -11.86
CA TYR A 160 -0.34 16.76 -10.55
C TYR A 160 1.03 16.84 -9.86
N ILE A 161 2.09 16.34 -10.49
CA ILE A 161 3.41 16.21 -9.88
C ILE A 161 4.43 17.09 -10.61
N ASP A 162 5.24 17.83 -9.84
CA ASP A 162 6.52 18.41 -10.29
C ASP A 162 7.63 17.49 -9.78
N ALA A 163 8.05 16.54 -10.62
CA ALA A 163 9.06 15.54 -10.28
C ALA A 163 10.42 15.93 -10.86
N ARG A 164 11.43 16.07 -9.98
CA ARG A 164 12.81 16.37 -10.37
C ARG A 164 13.75 15.34 -9.77
N SER A 165 14.23 14.40 -10.59
CA SER A 165 15.12 13.31 -10.15
C SER A 165 14.52 12.53 -8.96
N ALA A 166 13.24 12.16 -9.06
CA ALA A 166 12.55 11.38 -8.03
C ALA A 166 12.95 9.90 -8.10
N CYS A 167 13.17 9.26 -6.95
CA CYS A 167 13.35 7.80 -6.90
C CYS A 167 12.02 7.10 -7.24
N SER A 168 12.08 5.95 -7.92
CA SER A 168 10.88 5.19 -8.31
C SER A 168 9.96 4.87 -7.13
N VAL A 169 10.55 4.53 -5.98
CA VAL A 169 9.81 4.17 -4.75
C VAL A 169 8.99 5.36 -4.23
N CYS A 170 9.61 6.52 -4.00
CA CYS A 170 8.91 7.70 -3.50
C CYS A 170 7.85 8.19 -4.50
N TYR A 171 8.16 8.10 -5.80
CA TYR A 171 7.22 8.48 -6.85
C TYR A 171 6.01 7.54 -6.90
N GLY A 172 6.22 6.22 -6.80
CA GLY A 172 5.15 5.23 -6.70
C GLY A 172 4.24 5.51 -5.52
N SER A 173 4.80 5.73 -4.33
CA SER A 173 4.02 6.11 -3.13
C SER A 173 3.16 7.37 -3.35
N LEU A 174 3.69 8.38 -4.04
CA LEU A 174 2.94 9.59 -4.38
C LEU A 174 1.81 9.31 -5.40
N ILE A 175 2.07 8.50 -6.44
CA ILE A 175 1.03 8.09 -7.39
C ILE A 175 -0.12 7.37 -6.67
N HIS A 176 0.19 6.49 -5.71
CA HIS A 176 -0.83 5.82 -4.90
C HIS A 176 -1.63 6.79 -4.05
N ALA A 177 -0.96 7.72 -3.40
CA ALA A 177 -1.64 8.74 -2.62
C ALA A 177 -2.58 9.60 -3.50
N LEU A 178 -2.12 10.02 -4.68
CA LEU A 178 -2.93 10.78 -5.63
C LEU A 178 -4.13 9.96 -6.15
N ALA A 179 -3.97 8.66 -6.36
CA ALA A 179 -5.08 7.78 -6.73
C ALA A 179 -6.16 7.76 -5.64
N ARG A 180 -5.76 7.66 -4.36
CA ARG A 180 -6.71 7.70 -3.22
C ARG A 180 -7.38 9.07 -3.08
N LEU A 181 -6.63 10.15 -3.23
CA LEU A 181 -7.19 11.51 -3.25
C LEU A 181 -8.16 11.73 -4.43
N GLN A 182 -7.97 11.02 -5.54
CA GLN A 182 -8.91 11.04 -6.66
C GLN A 182 -10.22 10.33 -6.31
N ASP A 183 -10.14 9.17 -5.66
CA ASP A 183 -11.31 8.41 -5.19
C ASP A 183 -12.13 9.26 -4.20
N GLU A 184 -11.47 10.08 -3.39
CA GLU A 184 -12.09 11.06 -2.47
C GLU A 184 -12.57 12.35 -3.15
N GLY A 185 -12.34 12.52 -4.46
CA GLY A 185 -12.73 13.71 -5.21
C GLY A 185 -11.88 14.97 -4.92
N LEU A 186 -10.77 14.84 -4.18
CA LEU A 186 -9.93 15.95 -3.72
C LEU A 186 -8.97 16.50 -4.78
N LEU A 187 -8.64 15.73 -5.82
CA LEU A 187 -7.75 16.22 -6.90
C LEU A 187 -8.28 17.46 -7.63
N LYS A 188 -9.60 17.65 -7.67
CA LYS A 188 -10.22 18.86 -8.26
C LYS A 188 -9.73 20.14 -7.59
N ALA A 189 -9.45 20.10 -6.29
CA ALA A 189 -8.94 21.26 -5.55
C ALA A 189 -7.51 21.61 -5.98
N LEU A 190 -6.66 20.59 -6.21
CA LEU A 190 -5.31 20.78 -6.74
C LEU A 190 -5.33 21.41 -8.13
N SER A 191 -6.17 20.90 -9.05
CA SER A 191 -6.31 21.46 -10.40
C SER A 191 -6.81 22.90 -10.39
N LYS A 192 -7.85 23.20 -9.59
CA LYS A 192 -8.42 24.56 -9.50
C LYS A 192 -7.39 25.60 -9.07
N LYS A 193 -6.48 25.24 -8.17
CA LYS A 193 -5.43 26.13 -7.66
C LYS A 193 -4.11 26.00 -8.43
N ASN A 194 -4.07 25.21 -9.51
CA ASN A 194 -2.86 24.90 -10.29
C ASN A 194 -1.69 24.43 -9.39
N LEU A 195 -2.00 23.70 -8.33
CA LEU A 195 -1.02 23.21 -7.36
C LEU A 195 -0.45 21.87 -7.81
N LYS A 196 0.88 21.81 -7.96
CA LYS A 196 1.62 20.57 -8.21
C LYS A 196 2.38 20.14 -6.97
N ILE A 197 2.36 18.84 -6.69
CA ILE A 197 3.11 18.23 -5.60
C ILE A 197 4.55 18.03 -6.04
N LYS A 198 5.49 18.59 -5.27
CA LYS A 198 6.92 18.57 -5.56
C LYS A 198 7.55 17.31 -4.97
N ILE A 199 8.37 16.61 -5.76
CA ILE A 199 9.06 15.40 -5.32
C ILE A 199 10.40 15.21 -6.03
N GLY A 200 11.38 14.68 -5.29
CA GLY A 200 12.65 14.21 -5.84
C GLY A 200 13.88 15.04 -5.47
N GLN A 201 15.05 14.52 -5.82
CA GLN A 201 16.34 15.03 -5.36
C GLN A 201 16.69 16.41 -5.94
N GLY A 202 16.11 16.79 -7.07
CA GLY A 202 16.32 18.12 -7.67
C GLY A 202 15.83 19.29 -6.83
N PHE A 203 15.05 19.03 -5.77
CA PHE A 203 14.60 20.02 -4.79
C PHE A 203 15.52 20.16 -3.57
N ARG A 204 16.57 19.35 -3.44
CA ARG A 204 17.50 19.48 -2.33
C ARG A 204 18.10 20.89 -2.32
N ASN A 205 18.11 21.52 -1.14
CA ASN A 205 18.59 22.89 -0.91
C ASN A 205 17.84 23.98 -1.71
N LYS A 206 16.67 23.68 -2.28
CA LYS A 206 15.79 24.68 -2.90
C LYS A 206 14.78 25.18 -1.88
N LYS A 207 14.58 26.50 -1.83
CA LYS A 207 13.50 27.15 -1.06
C LYS A 207 12.43 27.60 -2.03
N GLU A 208 11.31 26.89 -2.06
CA GLU A 208 10.19 27.21 -2.95
C GLU A 208 8.86 27.04 -2.21
N GLU A 209 7.83 27.77 -2.66
CA GLU A 209 6.45 27.62 -2.19
C GLU A 209 5.81 26.30 -2.66
N GLY A 210 4.68 25.91 -2.06
CA GLY A 210 3.90 24.74 -2.44
C GLY A 210 4.07 23.55 -1.50
N ILE A 211 3.67 22.36 -1.98
CA ILE A 211 3.64 21.12 -1.20
C ILE A 211 4.74 20.17 -1.69
N GLY A 212 5.65 19.77 -0.80
CA GLY A 212 6.74 18.85 -1.05
C GLY A 212 6.55 17.52 -0.31
N VAL A 213 6.89 16.41 -0.98
CA VAL A 213 6.82 15.07 -0.41
C VAL A 213 8.21 14.43 -0.38
N GLY A 214 8.60 14.00 0.82
CA GLY A 214 9.83 13.28 1.14
C GLY A 214 11.00 14.20 1.54
N ASN A 215 12.04 13.59 2.13
CA ASN A 215 13.21 14.28 2.70
C ASN A 215 13.95 15.17 1.70
N CYS A 216 13.87 14.87 0.40
CA CYS A 216 14.52 15.67 -0.64
C CYS A 216 13.87 17.04 -0.87
N THR A 217 12.67 17.24 -0.34
CA THR A 217 11.89 18.48 -0.48
C THR A 217 11.79 19.26 0.83
N ALA A 218 12.71 19.03 1.78
CA ALA A 218 12.72 19.67 3.10
C ALA A 218 12.78 21.21 3.06
N GLY A 219 13.25 21.81 1.96
CA GLY A 219 13.26 23.27 1.78
C GLY A 219 11.95 23.85 1.20
N ILE A 220 10.98 23.00 0.86
CA ILE A 220 9.65 23.42 0.39
C ILE A 220 8.79 23.82 1.60
N ARG A 221 8.05 24.93 1.50
CA ARG A 221 7.30 25.52 2.63
C ARG A 221 6.41 24.53 3.37
N HIS A 222 5.62 23.74 2.64
CA HIS A 222 4.79 22.68 3.21
C HIS A 222 5.44 21.35 2.83
N ASN A 223 6.17 20.73 3.77
CA ASN A 223 6.86 19.47 3.53
C ASN A 223 6.34 18.33 4.42
N LEU A 224 6.02 17.19 3.79
CA LEU A 224 5.91 15.91 4.46
C LEU A 224 7.27 15.19 4.39
N PRO A 225 7.99 14.98 5.51
CA PRO A 225 9.20 14.18 5.52
C PRO A 225 8.91 12.70 5.28
N GLY A 226 9.94 11.94 4.96
CA GLY A 226 9.87 10.51 4.71
C GLY A 226 10.81 10.08 3.58
N CYS A 227 11.34 8.87 3.68
CA CYS A 227 12.24 8.33 2.66
C CYS A 227 12.20 6.79 2.71
N PRO A 228 11.36 6.13 1.88
CA PRO A 228 10.23 6.72 1.17
C PRO A 228 9.08 7.09 2.14
N PRO A 229 8.32 8.16 1.89
CA PRO A 229 7.10 8.43 2.64
C PRO A 229 6.02 7.38 2.31
N LYS A 230 5.24 6.93 3.30
CA LYS A 230 4.13 5.97 3.05
C LYS A 230 3.00 6.70 2.31
N ALA A 231 2.29 5.99 1.43
CA ALA A 231 1.18 6.61 0.71
C ALA A 231 0.06 7.09 1.64
N LYS A 232 -0.21 6.37 2.74
CA LYS A 232 -1.17 6.79 3.78
C LYS A 232 -0.83 8.17 4.34
N ASP A 233 0.43 8.37 4.74
CA ASP A 233 0.92 9.65 5.30
C ASP A 233 0.78 10.79 4.27
N ILE A 234 1.07 10.52 3.00
CA ILE A 234 0.92 11.50 1.90
C ILE A 234 -0.55 11.89 1.73
N VAL A 235 -1.47 10.92 1.74
CA VAL A 235 -2.91 11.17 1.63
C VAL A 235 -3.38 12.06 2.78
N GLU A 236 -3.06 11.69 4.03
CA GLU A 236 -3.46 12.44 5.22
C GLU A 236 -2.89 13.86 5.22
N TYR A 237 -1.60 13.99 4.88
CA TYR A 237 -0.93 15.28 4.80
C TYR A 237 -1.57 16.20 3.76
N ILE A 238 -1.72 15.74 2.52
CA ILE A 238 -2.29 16.56 1.43
C ILE A 238 -3.74 16.94 1.75
N ARG A 239 -4.53 16.01 2.30
CA ARG A 239 -5.91 16.31 2.73
C ARG A 239 -5.94 17.46 3.73
N ASN A 240 -5.08 17.40 4.75
CA ASN A 240 -5.00 18.43 5.78
C ASN A 240 -4.53 19.77 5.21
N GLU A 241 -3.54 19.78 4.32
CA GLU A 241 -3.06 21.02 3.68
C GLU A 241 -4.13 21.63 2.77
N LEU A 242 -4.87 20.83 2.00
CA LEU A 242 -5.98 21.32 1.18
C LEU A 242 -7.11 21.93 2.01
N CYS A 243 -7.42 21.35 3.19
CA CYS A 243 -8.38 21.93 4.12
C CYS A 243 -7.92 23.32 4.61
N LYS A 244 -6.64 23.47 4.98
CA LYS A 244 -6.08 24.77 5.40
C LYS A 244 -6.13 25.82 4.27
N ILE A 245 -5.89 25.40 3.04
CA ILE A 245 -5.87 26.25 1.85
C ILE A 245 -7.29 26.63 1.36
N ASN A 246 -8.32 25.90 1.77
CA ASN A 246 -9.74 26.17 1.44
C ASN A 246 -10.47 27.05 2.48
N ILE A 247 -9.80 27.45 3.57
CA ILE A 247 -10.34 28.36 4.60
C ILE A 247 -10.03 29.84 4.31
N ASN A 248 -9.35 30.13 3.18
CA ASN A 248 -9.14 31.48 2.64
C ASN A 248 -9.86 31.64 1.30
#